data_AF-A0A8J5EPZ1-F1
#
_entry.id   AF-A0A8J5EPZ1-F1
#
_cell.length_a   1.000
_cell.length_b   1.000
_cell.length_c   1.000
_cell.angle_alpha   90.00
_cell.angle_beta   90.00
_cell.angle_gamma   90.00
#
_symmetry.space_group_name_H-M   'P 1'
#
loop_
_entity.id
_entity.type
_entity.pdbx_description
1 polymer ?
#
loop_
_entity_poly.entity_id
_entity_poly.type
_entity_poly.pdbx_seq_one_letter_code
_entity_poly.pdbx_strand_id
1 'polypeptide(L)'
;MHKDPFLSAELGLFPLQPLLSFPLCLAVRVASGAIAKKILKMYAGTEILAYVSQVHKVVLPEGVVDHETVTLDQIENNIVRCPDPDYAQKMIEAIDGVRVKGDSVGGIVTCIARNVPQGLGCPVFDKLEADLAKAMLSLPATKGFEIGSGFSGTFLTGS
;
A
#
# COMPACT_ATOMS: atom_id res chain seq x y z
N MET A 1 -11.71 -16.40 -0.59
CA MET A 1 -12.93 -15.74 -1.10
C MET A 1 -14.08 -15.95 -0.11
N HIS A 2 -14.15 -15.13 0.93
CA HIS A 2 -15.33 -15.04 1.78
C HIS A 2 -16.15 -13.88 1.22
N LYS A 3 -17.40 -14.11 0.78
CA LYS A 3 -18.29 -13.00 0.41
C LYS A 3 -18.52 -12.20 1.69
N ASP A 4 -17.98 -10.99 1.76
CA ASP A 4 -18.12 -10.14 2.93
C ASP A 4 -19.61 -9.93 3.24
N PRO A 5 -20.16 -10.50 4.34
CA PRO A 5 -21.57 -10.34 4.69
C PRO A 5 -21.93 -8.88 5.00
N PHE A 6 -20.91 -8.04 5.22
CA PHE A 6 -21.04 -6.59 5.40
C PHE A 6 -21.53 -5.86 4.15
N LEU A 7 -21.03 -6.25 2.96
CA LEU A 7 -21.40 -5.58 1.70
C LEU A 7 -22.86 -5.87 1.32
N SER A 8 -23.38 -7.03 1.73
CA SER A 8 -24.79 -7.39 1.59
C SER A 8 -25.71 -6.62 2.54
N ALA A 9 -25.19 -6.17 3.68
CA ALA A 9 -25.96 -5.39 4.66
C ALA A 9 -26.03 -3.90 4.32
N GLU A 10 -24.97 -3.30 3.77
CA GLU A 10 -24.97 -1.87 3.41
C GLU A 10 -25.77 -1.55 2.14
N LEU A 11 -25.81 -2.47 1.17
CA LEU A 11 -26.38 -2.17 -0.15
C LEU A 11 -27.84 -2.61 -0.32
N GLY A 12 -28.44 -3.31 0.64
CA GLY A 12 -29.88 -3.60 0.67
C GLY A 12 -30.48 -4.16 -0.63
N LEU A 13 -29.69 -4.80 -1.51
CA LEU A 13 -30.11 -5.13 -2.87
C LEU A 13 -29.89 -6.62 -3.17
N PHE A 14 -31.04 -7.27 -3.35
CA PHE A 14 -31.25 -8.56 -4.00
C PHE A 14 -30.67 -8.57 -5.44
N PRO A 15 -30.50 -9.75 -6.06
CA PRO A 15 -29.52 -10.03 -7.08
C PRO A 15 -29.92 -9.47 -8.46
N LEU A 16 -28.92 -9.35 -9.34
CA LEU A 16 -28.97 -9.00 -10.77
C LEU A 16 -28.69 -7.52 -11.08
N GLN A 17 -27.39 -7.18 -11.11
CA GLN A 17 -26.74 -6.56 -12.29
C GLN A 17 -25.20 -6.50 -12.08
N PRO A 18 -24.40 -6.47 -13.16
CA PRO A 18 -23.22 -7.30 -13.30
C PRO A 18 -21.98 -6.75 -12.59
N LEU A 19 -21.28 -7.66 -11.91
CA LEU A 19 -19.98 -7.53 -11.24
C LEU A 19 -18.82 -7.24 -12.22
N LEU A 20 -18.98 -6.30 -13.15
CA LEU A 20 -17.92 -5.84 -14.06
C LEU A 20 -17.48 -4.38 -13.81
N SER A 21 -18.11 -3.68 -12.86
CA SER A 21 -17.78 -2.29 -12.50
C SER A 21 -16.74 -2.15 -11.38
N PHE A 22 -16.40 -3.22 -10.66
CA PHE A 22 -15.37 -3.22 -9.60
C PHE A 22 -13.93 -2.95 -10.10
N PRO A 23 -13.43 -3.53 -11.20
CA PRO A 23 -12.05 -3.29 -11.64
C PRO A 23 -11.82 -1.87 -12.19
N LEU A 24 -12.86 -1.19 -12.68
CA LEU A 24 -12.73 0.16 -13.26
C LEU A 24 -12.45 1.23 -12.19
N CYS A 25 -12.92 1.03 -10.96
CA CYS A 25 -12.83 2.03 -9.89
C CYS A 25 -11.39 2.26 -9.39
N LEU A 26 -10.50 1.27 -9.57
CA LEU A 26 -9.08 1.39 -9.23
C LEU A 26 -8.30 2.10 -10.33
N ALA A 27 -8.63 1.85 -11.61
CA ALA A 27 -7.97 2.50 -12.74
C ALA A 27 -8.10 4.03 -12.69
N VAL A 28 -9.29 4.55 -12.31
CA VAL A 28 -9.51 5.99 -12.16
C VAL A 28 -8.67 6.58 -11.01
N ARG A 29 -8.53 5.87 -9.89
CA ARG A 29 -7.68 6.29 -8.76
C ARG A 29 -6.20 6.32 -9.14
N VAL A 30 -5.74 5.36 -9.95
CA VAL A 30 -4.36 5.34 -10.45
C VAL A 30 -4.13 6.51 -11.42
N ALA A 31 -5.08 6.79 -12.32
CA ALA A 31 -4.99 7.90 -13.25
C ALA A 31 -4.96 9.27 -12.54
N SER A 32 -5.84 9.49 -11.56
CA SER A 32 -5.82 10.71 -10.76
C SER A 32 -4.56 10.81 -9.90
N GLY A 33 -4.08 9.70 -9.35
CA GLY A 33 -2.81 9.61 -8.62
C GLY A 33 -1.60 9.98 -9.46
N ALA A 34 -1.55 9.60 -10.74
CA ALA A 34 -0.48 9.99 -11.66
C ALA A 34 -0.44 11.51 -11.90
N ILE A 35 -1.62 12.14 -12.04
CA ILE A 35 -1.73 13.61 -12.16
C ILE A 35 -1.28 14.28 -10.86
N ALA A 36 -1.75 13.80 -9.71
CA ALA A 36 -1.35 14.31 -8.40
C ALA A 36 0.17 14.21 -8.18
N LYS A 37 0.78 13.07 -8.52
CA LYS A 37 2.24 12.86 -8.46
C LYS A 37 2.99 13.88 -9.31
N LYS A 38 2.50 14.19 -10.51
CA LYS A 38 3.10 15.22 -11.38
C LYS A 38 3.01 16.62 -10.77
N ILE A 39 1.86 16.99 -10.21
CA ILE A 39 1.66 18.30 -9.56
C ILE A 39 2.58 18.45 -8.35
N LEU A 40 2.63 17.43 -7.47
CA LEU A 40 3.48 17.43 -6.28
C LEU A 40 4.97 17.54 -6.63
N LYS A 41 5.40 16.84 -7.69
CA LYS A 41 6.77 16.95 -8.20
C LYS A 41 7.09 18.37 -8.70
N MET A 42 6.15 19.02 -9.39
CA MET A 42 6.36 20.39 -9.89
C MET A 42 6.36 21.44 -8.76
N TYR A 43 5.52 21.26 -7.74
CA TYR A 43 5.34 22.26 -6.68
C TYR A 43 6.41 22.18 -5.58
N ALA A 44 6.69 20.98 -5.08
CA ALA A 44 7.54 20.77 -3.92
C ALA A 44 8.73 19.82 -4.18
N GLY A 45 8.89 19.32 -5.41
CA GLY A 45 9.89 18.30 -5.70
C GLY A 45 9.63 16.98 -4.98
N THR A 46 8.39 16.76 -4.53
CA THR A 46 8.02 15.58 -3.74
C THR A 46 8.07 14.33 -4.61
N GLU A 47 8.78 13.32 -4.15
CA GLU A 47 8.88 12.03 -4.81
C GLU A 47 8.13 10.96 -4.02
N ILE A 48 7.23 10.24 -4.69
CA ILE A 48 6.43 9.18 -4.08
C ILE A 48 6.81 7.85 -4.72
N LEU A 49 7.28 6.94 -3.89
CA LEU A 49 7.74 5.59 -4.22
C LEU A 49 6.95 4.58 -3.39
N ALA A 50 6.68 3.39 -3.93
CA ALA A 50 6.06 2.32 -3.17
C ALA A 50 6.65 0.97 -3.58
N TYR A 51 6.91 0.11 -2.61
CA TYR A 51 7.47 -1.22 -2.81
C TYR A 51 6.85 -2.21 -1.83
N VAL A 52 7.00 -3.50 -2.12
CA VAL A 52 6.48 -4.57 -1.25
C VAL A 52 7.48 -4.87 -0.15
N SER A 53 7.07 -4.72 1.11
CA SER A 53 7.89 -4.98 2.29
C SER A 53 7.70 -6.37 2.89
N GLN A 54 6.54 -6.99 2.66
CA GLN A 54 6.26 -8.34 3.13
C GLN A 54 5.33 -9.08 2.18
N VAL A 55 5.62 -10.36 1.95
CA VAL A 55 4.68 -11.30 1.34
C VAL A 55 4.59 -12.55 2.20
N HIS A 56 3.38 -12.86 2.65
CA HIS A 56 3.14 -14.00 3.55
C HIS A 56 4.06 -13.97 4.79
N LYS A 57 5.00 -14.93 4.91
CA LYS A 57 5.97 -15.05 6.02
C LYS A 57 7.33 -14.42 5.72
N VAL A 58 7.55 -13.98 4.49
CA VAL A 58 8.82 -13.37 4.05
C VAL A 58 8.72 -11.87 4.30
N VAL A 59 9.44 -11.41 5.33
CA VAL A 59 9.49 -10.00 5.75
C VAL A 59 10.85 -9.43 5.38
N LEU A 60 10.88 -8.27 4.74
CA LEU A 60 12.11 -7.49 4.58
C LEU A 60 12.50 -6.89 5.94
N PRO A 61 13.74 -7.14 6.43
CA PRO A 61 14.20 -6.54 7.67
C PRO A 61 14.30 -5.02 7.56
N GLU A 62 13.96 -4.33 8.64
CA GLU A 62 14.18 -2.89 8.79
C GLU A 62 15.69 -2.59 8.66
N GLY A 63 16.05 -1.66 7.77
CA GLY A 63 17.44 -1.26 7.52
C GLY A 63 18.13 -1.90 6.30
N VAL A 64 17.52 -2.89 5.64
CA VAL A 64 18.03 -3.41 4.35
C VAL A 64 17.75 -2.42 3.22
N VAL A 65 16.64 -1.71 3.32
CA VAL A 65 16.19 -0.75 2.32
C VAL A 65 16.38 0.65 2.86
N ASP A 66 17.32 1.39 2.29
CA ASP A 66 17.51 2.79 2.64
C ASP A 66 16.46 3.66 1.95
N HIS A 67 15.59 4.24 2.77
CA HIS A 67 14.44 5.03 2.31
C HIS A 67 14.85 6.28 1.51
N GLU A 68 16.09 6.75 1.60
CA GLU A 68 16.58 7.93 0.87
C GLU A 68 17.17 7.59 -0.51
N THR A 69 17.72 6.39 -0.68
CA THR A 69 18.47 6.03 -1.90
C THR A 69 17.74 5.09 -2.85
N VAL A 70 16.65 4.46 -2.42
CA VAL A 70 15.83 3.60 -3.31
C VAL A 70 15.38 4.36 -4.55
N THR A 71 15.55 3.74 -5.71
CA THR A 71 15.15 4.29 -7.01
C THR A 71 13.94 3.52 -7.58
N LEU A 72 13.18 4.17 -8.47
CA LEU A 72 12.08 3.51 -9.19
C LEU A 72 12.57 2.33 -10.01
N ASP A 73 13.74 2.44 -10.64
CA ASP A 73 14.30 1.38 -11.48
C ASP A 73 14.52 0.10 -10.66
N GLN A 74 15.08 0.22 -9.46
CA GLN A 74 15.25 -0.92 -8.55
C GLN A 74 13.92 -1.59 -8.18
N ILE A 75 12.86 -0.80 -7.98
CA ILE A 75 11.53 -1.32 -7.66
C ILE A 75 10.90 -2.01 -8.89
N GLU A 76 11.04 -1.43 -10.09
CA GLU A 76 10.42 -1.97 -11.30
C GLU A 76 11.18 -3.13 -11.93
N ASN A 77 12.42 -3.37 -11.52
CA ASN A 77 13.25 -4.48 -12.01
C ASN A 77 12.69 -5.89 -11.71
N ASN A 78 11.76 -6.03 -10.76
CA ASN A 78 11.23 -7.32 -10.35
C ASN A 78 9.70 -7.38 -10.36
N ILE A 79 9.14 -8.56 -10.61
CA ILE A 79 7.70 -8.85 -10.63
C ILE A 79 7.02 -8.59 -9.29
N VAL A 80 7.72 -8.79 -8.18
CA VAL A 80 7.19 -8.53 -6.82
C VAL A 80 7.41 -7.10 -6.35
N ARG A 81 8.04 -6.23 -7.16
CA ARG A 81 8.32 -4.83 -6.83
C ARG A 81 9.02 -4.63 -5.48
N CYS A 82 10.02 -5.47 -5.24
CA CYS A 82 10.88 -5.41 -4.07
C CYS A 82 12.26 -4.89 -4.50
N PRO A 83 12.84 -3.90 -3.79
CA PRO A 83 14.14 -3.33 -4.14
C PRO A 83 15.31 -4.29 -3.92
N ASP A 84 15.15 -5.28 -3.03
CA ASP A 84 16.16 -6.31 -2.75
C ASP A 84 15.90 -7.57 -3.59
N PRO A 85 16.86 -8.01 -4.43
CA PRO A 85 16.67 -9.15 -5.32
C PRO A 85 16.63 -10.51 -4.59
N ASP A 86 17.34 -10.67 -3.49
CA ASP A 86 17.41 -11.93 -2.74
C ASP A 86 16.09 -12.21 -2.01
N TYR A 87 15.53 -11.18 -1.39
CA TYR A 87 14.21 -11.24 -0.79
C TYR A 87 13.12 -11.36 -1.82
N ALA A 88 13.27 -10.69 -2.98
CA ALA A 88 12.31 -10.82 -4.06
C ALA A 88 12.19 -12.27 -4.54
N GLN A 89 13.30 -13.00 -4.69
CA GLN A 89 13.27 -14.42 -5.06
C GLN A 89 12.54 -15.28 -4.02
N LYS A 90 12.83 -15.06 -2.72
CA LYS A 90 12.12 -15.75 -1.63
C LYS A 90 10.62 -15.45 -1.62
N MET A 91 10.23 -14.22 -1.93
CA MET A 91 8.81 -13.84 -2.03
C MET A 91 8.12 -14.54 -3.20
N ILE A 92 8.79 -14.63 -4.36
CA ILE A 92 8.26 -15.35 -5.54
C ILE A 92 8.02 -16.82 -5.20
N GLU A 93 8.98 -17.47 -4.56
CA GLU A 93 8.85 -18.87 -4.12
C GLU A 93 7.71 -19.06 -3.12
N ALA A 94 7.54 -18.11 -2.18
CA ALA A 94 6.43 -18.13 -1.24
C ALA A 94 5.07 -17.98 -1.94
N ILE A 95 4.96 -17.10 -2.93
CA ILE A 95 3.74 -16.92 -3.74
C ILE A 95 3.43 -18.21 -4.52
N ASP A 96 4.44 -18.79 -5.16
CA ASP A 96 4.28 -20.03 -5.93
C ASP A 96 3.87 -21.21 -5.06
N GLY A 97 4.46 -21.34 -3.88
CA GLY A 97 4.11 -22.38 -2.92
C GLY A 97 2.65 -22.32 -2.45
N VAL A 98 2.07 -21.12 -2.34
CA VAL A 98 0.66 -20.95 -1.99
C VAL A 98 -0.24 -21.10 -3.21
N ARG A 99 0.20 -20.65 -4.38
CA ARG A 99 -0.51 -20.82 -5.65
C ARG A 99 -0.74 -22.30 -5.98
N VAL A 100 0.27 -23.16 -5.78
CA VAL A 100 0.14 -24.62 -5.99
C VAL A 100 -0.90 -25.24 -5.05
N LYS A 101 -1.10 -24.67 -3.86
CA LYS A 101 -2.12 -25.12 -2.90
C LYS A 101 -3.52 -24.57 -3.21
N GLY A 102 -3.66 -23.73 -4.23
CA GLY A 102 -4.94 -23.12 -4.60
C GLY A 102 -5.44 -22.05 -3.64
N ASP A 103 -4.54 -21.46 -2.84
CA ASP A 103 -4.89 -20.43 -1.85
C ASP A 103 -4.33 -19.06 -2.28
N SER A 104 -4.73 -18.01 -1.56
CA SER A 104 -4.32 -16.62 -1.82
C SER A 104 -3.41 -16.09 -0.72
N VAL A 105 -2.48 -15.21 -1.09
CA VAL A 105 -1.58 -14.52 -0.15
C VAL A 105 -1.85 -13.03 -0.15
N GLY A 106 -1.74 -12.44 1.04
CA GLY A 106 -1.61 -10.99 1.21
C GLY A 106 -0.15 -10.58 1.39
N GLY A 107 0.04 -9.29 1.65
CA GLY A 107 1.34 -8.70 1.92
C GLY A 107 1.22 -7.30 2.50
N ILE A 108 2.37 -6.69 2.77
CA ILE A 108 2.49 -5.30 3.21
C ILE A 108 3.21 -4.53 2.10
N VAL A 109 2.68 -3.34 1.80
CA VAL A 109 3.28 -2.39 0.85
C VAL A 109 3.72 -1.18 1.64
N THR A 110 4.99 -0.82 1.49
CA THR A 110 5.56 0.38 2.09
C THR A 110 5.61 1.50 1.05
N CYS A 111 5.08 2.66 1.41
CA CYS A 111 5.11 3.87 0.60
C CYS A 111 6.09 4.86 1.24
N ILE A 112 6.99 5.43 0.43
CA ILE A 112 7.93 6.47 0.83
C ILE A 112 7.55 7.75 0.08
N ALA A 113 7.34 8.83 0.84
CA ALA A 113 7.19 10.17 0.29
C ALA A 113 8.38 11.03 0.73
N ARG A 114 9.23 11.42 -0.21
CA ARG A 114 10.41 12.26 -0.01
C ARG A 114 10.10 13.71 -0.35
N ASN A 115 10.77 14.66 0.31
CA ASN A 115 10.59 16.11 0.08
C ASN A 115 9.13 16.55 0.18
N VAL A 116 8.42 16.09 1.22
CA VAL A 116 7.06 16.55 1.50
C VAL A 116 7.14 17.96 2.12
N PRO A 117 6.42 18.96 1.59
CA PRO A 117 6.43 20.29 2.17
C PRO A 117 5.86 20.27 3.59
N GLN A 118 6.44 21.08 4.48
CA GLN A 118 5.97 21.20 5.85
C GLN A 118 4.61 21.91 5.92
N GLY A 119 3.78 21.54 6.89
CA GLY A 119 2.49 22.18 7.13
C GLY A 119 1.31 21.62 6.32
N LEU A 120 1.43 20.39 5.79
CA LEU A 120 0.28 19.70 5.19
C LEU A 120 -0.66 19.14 6.27
N GLY A 121 -1.96 19.36 6.09
CA GLY A 121 -3.02 18.92 7.00
C GLY A 121 -3.47 20.00 7.99
N CYS A 122 -4.53 19.71 8.74
CA CYS A 122 -5.04 20.55 9.80
C CYS A 122 -4.77 19.89 11.16
N PRO A 123 -4.10 20.55 12.12
CA PRO A 123 -3.66 19.89 13.35
C PRO A 123 -4.80 19.46 14.29
N VAL A 124 -6.00 20.00 14.13
CA VAL A 124 -7.08 19.84 15.12
C VAL A 124 -8.15 18.82 14.70
N PHE A 125 -8.62 18.86 13.46
CA PHE A 125 -9.76 18.04 13.01
C PHE A 125 -9.38 17.07 11.89
N ASP A 126 -8.70 17.57 10.85
CA ASP A 126 -8.33 16.79 9.67
C ASP A 126 -6.81 16.63 9.61
N LYS A 127 -6.31 15.77 10.50
CA LYS A 127 -4.90 15.39 10.51
C LYS A 127 -4.57 14.69 9.20
N LEU A 128 -3.41 15.00 8.63
CA LEU A 128 -2.97 14.39 7.37
C LEU A 128 -2.93 12.86 7.49
N GLU A 129 -2.50 12.34 8.63
CA GLU A 129 -2.47 10.92 8.94
C GLU A 129 -3.87 10.28 8.89
N ALA A 130 -4.89 11.00 9.36
CA ALA A 130 -6.26 10.51 9.37
C ALA A 130 -6.85 10.47 7.96
N ASP A 131 -6.59 11.49 7.14
CA ASP A 131 -7.03 11.52 5.74
C ASP A 131 -6.32 10.44 4.90
N LEU A 132 -5.03 10.22 5.14
CA LEU A 132 -4.28 9.14 4.52
C LEU A 132 -4.82 7.77 4.94
N ALA A 133 -5.11 7.56 6.21
CA ALA A 133 -5.71 6.33 6.71
C ALA A 133 -7.06 6.05 6.05
N LYS A 134 -7.92 7.08 5.95
CA LYS A 134 -9.21 7.00 5.26
C LYS A 134 -9.03 6.63 3.79
N ALA A 135 -8.10 7.29 3.10
CA ALA A 135 -7.81 6.99 1.69
C ALA A 135 -7.32 5.56 1.49
N MET A 136 -6.43 5.07 2.36
CA MET A 136 -5.87 3.72 2.27
C MET A 136 -6.91 2.64 2.61
N LEU A 137 -7.68 2.81 3.68
CA LEU A 137 -8.73 1.86 4.06
C LEU A 137 -9.92 1.84 3.09
N SER A 138 -10.06 2.87 2.25
CA SER A 138 -11.04 2.86 1.16
C SER A 138 -10.67 1.90 0.01
N LEU A 139 -9.43 1.41 -0.03
CA LEU A 139 -8.99 0.45 -1.04
C LEU A 139 -9.48 -0.96 -0.70
N PRO A 140 -10.00 -1.71 -1.69
CA PRO A 140 -10.45 -3.07 -1.47
C PRO A 140 -9.29 -3.95 -0.99
N ALA A 141 -9.61 -4.93 -0.13
CA ALA A 141 -8.66 -5.87 0.48
C ALA A 141 -7.59 -5.26 1.41
N THR A 142 -7.62 -3.96 1.69
CA THR A 142 -6.80 -3.36 2.76
C THR A 142 -7.47 -3.56 4.12
N LYS A 143 -6.66 -3.85 5.14
CA LYS A 143 -7.14 -4.14 6.51
C LYS A 143 -6.40 -3.34 7.59
N GLY A 144 -5.29 -2.70 7.24
CA GLY A 144 -4.48 -1.91 8.15
C GLY A 144 -3.72 -0.83 7.40
N PHE A 145 -3.38 0.23 8.12
CA PHE A 145 -2.57 1.33 7.64
C PHE A 145 -1.68 1.80 8.79
N GLU A 146 -0.40 2.03 8.49
CA GLU A 146 0.63 2.37 9.45
C GLU A 146 1.47 3.53 8.94
N ILE A 147 1.91 4.40 9.85
CA ILE A 147 2.80 5.53 9.56
C ILE A 147 4.01 5.44 10.47
N GLY A 148 5.20 5.63 9.91
CA GLY A 148 6.45 5.62 10.65
C GLY A 148 6.70 4.26 11.30
N SER A 149 6.92 4.25 12.63
CA SER A 149 7.10 3.03 13.43
C SER A 149 5.83 2.20 13.60
N GLY A 150 4.67 2.68 13.14
CA GLY A 150 3.43 1.90 13.07
C GLY A 150 3.05 1.24 14.40
N PHE A 151 2.64 -0.02 14.33
CA PHE A 151 2.35 -0.82 15.53
C PHE A 151 3.60 -1.21 16.32
N SER A 152 4.77 -1.27 15.68
CA SER A 152 6.04 -1.53 16.38
C SER A 152 6.36 -0.45 17.42
N GLY A 153 5.90 0.78 17.21
CA GLY A 153 6.01 1.86 18.17
C GLY A 153 5.33 1.59 19.52
N THR A 154 4.35 0.67 19.59
CA THR A 154 3.71 0.29 20.86
C THR A 154 4.63 -0.49 21.80
N PHE A 155 5.72 -1.06 21.28
CA PHE A 155 6.72 -1.74 22.08
C PHE A 155 7.82 -0.79 22.59
N LEU A 156 7.85 0.46 22.13
CA LEU A 156 8.85 1.45 22.50
C LEU A 156 8.36 2.33 23.65
N THR A 157 9.30 2.73 24.52
CA THR A 157 9.07 3.75 25.55
C THR A 157 9.24 5.14 24.95
N GLY A 158 8.37 6.09 25.30
CA GLY A 158 8.41 7.47 24.79
C GLY A 158 9.52 8.36 25.38
N SER A 159 10.70 7.80 25.64
CA SER A 159 11.87 8.49 26.20
C SER A 159 12.82 8.96 25.12
#